data_AF-A0A3N5XDP4-F1
#
_entry.id   AF-A0A3N5XDP4-F1
#
_cell.length_a   1.000
_cell.length_b   1.000
_cell.length_c   1.000
_cell.angle_alpha   90.00
_cell.angle_beta   90.00
_cell.angle_gamma   90.00
#
_symmetry.space_group_name_H-M   'P 1'
#
loop_
_entity.id
_entity.type
_entity.pdbx_description
1 polymer ?
#
loop_
_entity_poly.entity_id
_entity_poly.type
_entity_poly.pdbx_seq_one_letter_code
_entity_poly.pdbx_strand_id
1 'polypeptide(L)' 'MADGLLFDKLDGQRVRCNVCLWRCVINPGKTCVCGVRKNEKGVVVPLNYARVSTLAADPIEKKPLYHFFPG' A
#
# COMPACT_ATOMS: atom_id res chain seq x y z
N MET A 1 -5.50 -5.62 12.77
CA MET A 1 -4.39 -4.83 12.19
C MET A 1 -3.97 -3.82 13.23
N ALA A 2 -2.69 -3.75 13.58
CA ALA A 2 -2.20 -2.77 14.55
C ALA A 2 -1.95 -1.43 13.83
N ASP A 3 -2.79 -0.42 14.12
CA ASP A 3 -2.73 0.90 13.47
C ASP A 3 -1.32 1.51 13.53
N GLY A 4 -0.61 1.39 14.65
CA GLY A 4 0.73 1.95 14.85
C GLY A 4 1.83 1.39 13.94
N LEU A 5 1.61 0.22 13.32
CA LEU A 5 2.57 -0.29 12.32
C LEU A 5 2.45 0.47 10.99
N LEU A 6 1.22 0.89 10.62
CA LEU A 6 0.92 1.45 9.31
C LEU A 6 0.89 2.97 9.34
N PHE A 7 0.41 3.58 10.42
CA PHE A 7 0.35 5.03 10.56
C PHE A 7 0.22 5.48 12.02
N ASP A 8 0.80 6.64 12.32
CA ASP A 8 0.57 7.33 13.60
C ASP A 8 -0.56 8.34 13.47
N LYS A 9 -1.40 8.43 14.49
CA LYS A 9 -2.41 9.49 14.60
C LYS A 9 -1.75 10.75 15.17
N LEU A 10 -2.06 11.88 14.57
CA LEU A 10 -1.58 13.22 14.94
C LEU A 10 -2.79 14.11 15.28
N ASP A 11 -2.53 15.26 15.91
CA ASP A 11 -3.58 16.22 16.24
C ASP A 11 -4.33 16.73 15.01
N GLY A 12 -5.61 17.03 15.19
CA GLY A 12 -6.46 17.57 14.14
C GLY A 12 -6.80 16.54 13.05
N GLN A 13 -6.94 15.27 13.42
CA GLN A 13 -7.21 14.14 12.50
C GLN A 13 -6.14 13.95 11.42
N ARG A 14 -4.94 14.51 11.62
CA ARG A 14 -3.80 14.26 10.73
C ARG A 14 -3.25 12.87 11.01
N VAL A 15 -2.57 12.29 10.03
CA VAL A 15 -1.93 10.99 10.19
C VAL A 15 -0.54 11.01 9.56
N ARG A 16 0.41 10.30 10.14
CA ARG A 16 1.71 10.03 9.55
C ARG A 16 1.73 8.61 9.01
N CYS A 17 1.78 8.45 7.70
CA CYS A 17 1.83 7.12 7.07
C CYS A 17 3.24 6.53 7.18
N ASN A 18 3.39 5.36 7.80
CA ASN A 18 4.68 4.68 8.03
C ASN A 18 4.97 3.57 7.00
N VAL A 19 4.12 3.41 5.98
CA VAL A 19 4.21 2.28 5.03
C VAL A 19 5.41 2.37 4.07
N CYS A 20 5.87 3.58 3.73
CA CYS A 20 7.05 3.77 2.88
C CYS A 20 8.02 4.77 3.53
N LEU A 21 9.23 4.86 2.99
CA LEU A 21 10.30 5.69 3.53
C LEU A 21 9.97 7.19 3.59
N TRP A 22 9.00 7.65 2.79
CA TRP A 22 8.60 9.07 2.73
C TRP A 22 7.92 9.56 4.02
N ARG A 23 7.33 8.66 4.81
CA ARG A 23 6.69 8.99 6.09
C ARG A 23 5.73 10.19 6.03
N CYS A 24 4.92 10.26 4.97
CA CYS A 24 4.09 11.43 4.66
C CYS A 24 3.14 11.78 5.81
N VAL A 25 3.04 13.07 6.14
CA VAL A 25 1.98 13.61 6.99
C VAL A 25 0.81 14.01 6.11
N ILE A 26 -0.36 13.45 6.38
CA ILE A 26 -1.56 13.60 5.54
C ILE A 26 -2.62 14.37 6.33
N ASN A 27 -3.07 15.50 5.78
CA ASN A 27 -4.22 16.22 6.30
C ASN A 27 -5.53 15.48 6.02
N PRO A 28 -6.58 15.69 6.82
CA PRO A 28 -7.89 15.07 6.61
C PRO A 28 -8.38 15.25 5.17
N GLY A 29 -8.80 14.16 4.53
CA GLY A 29 -9.31 14.17 3.16
C GLY A 29 -8.25 14.29 2.06
N LYS A 30 -6.96 14.43 2.42
CA LYS A 30 -5.84 14.49 1.45
C LYS A 30 -5.21 13.12 1.22
N THR A 31 -4.44 13.03 0.13
CA THR A 31 -3.73 11.82 -0.31
C THR A 31 -2.24 11.98 -0.08
N CYS A 32 -1.53 10.87 0.16
CA CYS A 32 -0.07 10.82 0.15
C CYS A 32 0.51 11.19 -1.22
N VAL A 33 1.82 11.48 -1.24
CA VAL A 33 2.60 11.65 -2.47
C VAL A 33 2.54 10.42 -3.40
N CYS A 34 2.34 9.22 -2.84
CA CYS A 34 2.23 7.99 -3.63
C CYS A 34 0.90 7.85 -4.38
N GLY A 35 -0.08 8.73 -4.15
CA GLY A 35 -1.36 8.73 -4.84
C GLY A 35 -2.32 7.59 -4.47
N VAL A 36 -1.86 6.56 -3.75
CA VAL A 36 -2.65 5.35 -3.47
C VAL A 36 -3.15 5.23 -2.03
N ARG A 37 -2.83 6.18 -1.15
CA ARG A 37 -3.28 6.20 0.26
C ARG A 37 -3.84 7.54 0.64
N LYS A 38 -4.98 7.55 1.32
CA LYS A 38 -5.71 8.76 1.72
C LYS A 38 -5.99 8.75 3.21
N ASN A 39 -5.99 9.93 3.82
CA ASN A 39 -6.48 10.10 5.18
C ASN A 39 -8.00 10.30 5.16
N GLU A 40 -8.73 9.31 5.67
CA GLU A 40 -10.16 9.40 5.89
C GLU A 40 -10.44 9.43 7.39
N LYS A 41 -10.84 10.61 7.89
CA LYS A 41 -11.23 10.83 9.29
C LYS A 41 -10.18 10.37 10.32
N GLY A 42 -8.89 10.58 10.03
CA GLY A 42 -7.79 10.19 10.92
C GLY A 42 -7.33 8.73 10.76
N VAL A 43 -7.69 8.09 9.64
CA VAL A 43 -7.27 6.72 9.29
C VAL A 43 -6.65 6.71 7.90
N VAL A 44 -5.51 6.02 7.75
CA VAL A 44 -4.91 5.81 6.43
C VAL A 44 -5.61 4.67 5.71
N VAL A 45 -6.26 4.97 4.58
CA VAL A 45 -6.99 4.01 3.76
C VAL A 45 -6.30 3.83 2.40
N PRO A 46 -6.03 2.58 1.96
CA PRO A 46 -5.56 2.30 0.60
C PRO A 46 -6.69 2.45 -0.43
N LEU A 47 -6.47 3.30 -1.44
CA LEU A 47 -7.43 3.57 -2.53
C LEU A 47 -7.48 2.46 -3.57
N ASN A 48 -6.46 1.60 -3.61
CA ASN A 48 -6.30 0.52 -4.57
C ASN A 48 -6.51 -0.86 -3.96
N TYR A 49 -7.05 -0.95 -2.73
CA TYR A 49 -7.33 -2.26 -2.14
C TYR A 49 -8.28 -3.07 -3.03
N ALA A 50 -7.95 -4.35 -3.20
CA ALA A 50 -8.66 -5.28 -4.09
C ALA A 50 -8.77 -4.83 -5.56
N ARG A 51 -7.96 -3.87 -6.00
CA ARG A 51 -7.87 -3.49 -7.42
C ARG A 51 -6.70 -4.21 -8.07
N VAL A 52 -7.02 -5.08 -9.03
CA VAL A 52 -6.02 -5.77 -9.85
C VAL A 52 -5.42 -4.76 -10.83
N SER A 53 -4.10 -4.60 -10.82
CA SER A 53 -3.39 -3.76 -11.80
C SER A 53 -3.24 -4.47 -13.14
N THR A 54 -3.00 -5.77 -13.13
CA THR A 54 -2.84 -6.61 -14.32
C THR A 54 -3.15 -8.07 -13.97
N LEU A 55 -3.80 -8.78 -14.88
CA LEU A 55 -4.04 -10.22 -14.79
C LEU A 55 -3.48 -10.85 -16.07
N ALA A 56 -2.67 -11.90 -15.91
CA ALA A 56 -2.15 -12.66 -17.03
C ALA A 56 -2.22 -14.16 -16.72
N ALA A 57 -3.00 -14.88 -17.53
CA ALA A 57 -3.07 -16.33 -17.52
C ALA A 57 -2.01 -16.87 -18.48
N ASP A 58 -0.76 -16.83 -18.04
CA ASP A 58 0.36 -17.36 -18.82
C ASP A 58 0.71 -18.79 -18.37
N PRO A 59 1.17 -19.65 -19.30
CA PRO A 59 1.71 -20.96 -18.94
C PRO A 59 2.89 -20.82 -17.97
N ILE A 60 3.11 -21.84 -17.15
CA ILE A 60 4.08 -21.80 -16.05
C ILE A 60 5.50 -21.49 -16.54
N GLU A 61 5.83 -21.91 -17.77
CA GLU A 61 7.13 -21.76 -18.43
C GLU A 61 7.51 -20.30 -18.74
N LYS A 62 6.56 -19.34 -18.73
CA LYS A 62 6.88 -17.92 -18.92
C LYS A 62 7.66 -17.34 -17.75
N LYS A 63 7.51 -17.92 -16.55
CA LYS A 63 8.36 -17.60 -15.39
C LYS A 63 9.66 -18.39 -15.53
N PRO A 64 10.82 -17.86 -15.07
CA PRO A 64 12.13 -18.52 -15.21
C PRO A 64 12.28 -19.71 -14.24
N LEU A 65 11.32 -20.64 -14.27
CA LEU A 65 11.21 -21.83 -13.42
C LEU A 65 11.54 -23.12 -14.18
N TYR A 66 11.91 -23.04 -15.45
CA TYR A 66 12.25 -24.20 -16.28
C TYR A 66 13.36 -25.09 -15.69
N HIS A 67 14.21 -24.52 -14.81
CA HIS A 67 15.26 -25.23 -14.07
C HIS A 67 15.16 -25.03 -12.55
N PHE A 68 13.97 -24.74 -12.02
CA PHE A 68 13.79 -24.61 -10.57
C PHE A 68 13.58 -26.01 -9.97
N PHE A 69 14.59 -26.53 -9.26
CA PHE A 69 14.74 -27.93 -8.82
C PHE A 69 14.77 -28.96 -9.97
N PRO A 70 15.83 -28.97 -10.80
CA PRO A 70 16.07 -30.07 -11.72
C PRO A 70 16.70 -31.21 -10.91
N GLY A 71 15.90 -32.23 -10.60
CA GLY A 71 16.28 -33.46 -9.90
C GLY A 71 15.29 -34.57 -10.20
#